data_AF-A0A5P9KGQ3-F1
#
_entry.id   AF-A0A5P9KGQ3-F1
#
_cell.length_a   1.000
_cell.length_b   1.000
_cell.length_c   1.000
_cell.angle_alpha   90.00
_cell.angle_beta   90.00
_cell.angle_gamma   90.00
#
_symmetry.space_group_name_H-M   'P 1'
#
loop_
_entity.id
_entity.type
_entity.pdbx_description
1 polymer ?
#
loop_
_entity_poly.entity_id
_entity_poly.type
_entity_poly.pdbx_seq_one_letter_code
_entity_poly.pdbx_strand_id
1 'polypeptide(L)'
;FNPDPRSRYTFWTFVVVGTLVWLSMYGVNQAQVQRYVACRTEKQAKLALLINQVGLFLIVSSAACCGIVMFVFYTDCDPLLLGRISAPDQ
;
A
#
# COMPACT_ATOMS: atom_id res chain seq x y z
N PHE A 1 -20.94 -1.39 9.15
CA PHE A 1 -19.78 -0.96 9.97
C PHE A 1 -19.72 -1.87 11.20
N ASN A 2 -19.00 -2.99 11.11
CA ASN A 2 -18.85 -3.91 12.25
C ASN A 2 -17.58 -3.56 13.03
N PRO A 3 -17.70 -3.15 14.31
CA PRO A 3 -16.58 -2.79 15.17
C PRO A 3 -16.05 -4.04 15.91
N ASP A 4 -15.93 -5.17 15.22
CA ASP A 4 -15.50 -6.42 15.85
C ASP A 4 -13.98 -6.61 15.71
N PRO A 5 -13.20 -6.47 16.81
CA PRO A 5 -11.73 -6.53 16.79
C PRO A 5 -11.17 -7.94 16.56
N ARG A 6 -12.03 -8.97 16.40
CA ARG A 6 -11.61 -10.33 16.05
C ARG A 6 -11.52 -10.59 14.55
N SER A 7 -11.97 -9.66 13.71
CA SER A 7 -11.80 -9.80 12.26
C SER A 7 -10.37 -9.42 11.87
N ARG A 8 -9.59 -10.44 11.49
CA ARG A 8 -8.13 -10.44 11.26
C ARG A 8 -7.62 -9.41 10.23
N TYR A 9 -8.53 -8.83 9.44
CA TYR A 9 -8.27 -7.76 8.48
C TYR A 9 -9.40 -6.71 8.53
N THR A 10 -9.48 -5.95 9.61
CA THR A 10 -10.40 -4.82 9.69
C THR A 10 -9.82 -3.61 8.95
N PHE A 11 -10.67 -2.86 8.24
CA PHE A 11 -10.31 -1.58 7.58
C PHE A 11 -9.48 -0.67 8.51
N TRP A 12 -9.82 -0.66 9.80
CA TRP A 12 -9.10 0.09 10.83
C TRP A 12 -7.65 -0.33 11.03
N THR A 13 -7.34 -1.63 11.07
CA THR A 13 -5.95 -2.11 11.22
C THR A 13 -5.12 -1.72 9.99
N PHE A 14 -5.69 -1.82 8.79
CA PHE A 14 -4.99 -1.41 7.56
C PHE A 14 -4.73 0.10 7.52
N VAL A 15 -5.71 0.91 7.92
CA VAL A 15 -5.57 2.37 7.98
C VAL A 15 -4.55 2.78 9.05
N VAL A 16 -4.66 2.24 10.27
CA VAL A 16 -3.76 2.60 11.38
C VAL A 16 -2.34 2.13 11.12
N VAL A 17 -2.14 0.88 10.73
CA VAL A 17 -0.79 0.36 10.43
C VAL A 17 -0.21 1.04 9.19
N GLY A 18 -1.02 1.21 8.13
CA GLY A 18 -0.60 1.91 6.92
C GLY A 18 -0.13 3.33 7.21
N THR A 19 -0.94 4.12 7.92
CA THR A 19 -0.58 5.51 8.27
C THR A 19 0.67 5.59 9.13
N LEU A 20 0.86 4.69 10.10
CA LEU A 20 2.08 4.64 10.91
C LEU A 20 3.34 4.29 10.09
N VAL A 21 3.23 3.33 9.17
CA VAL A 21 4.33 2.97 8.26
C VAL A 21 4.72 4.15 7.38
N TRP A 22 3.73 4.80 6.75
CA TRP A 22 3.94 5.98 5.93
C TRP A 22 4.57 7.12 6.73
N LEU A 23 4.08 7.37 7.95
CA LEU A 23 4.62 8.40 8.84
C LEU A 23 6.08 8.12 9.21
N SER A 24 6.43 6.87 9.52
CA SER A 24 7.81 6.50 9.86
C SER A 24 8.77 6.66 8.68
N MET A 25 8.34 6.31 7.46
CA MET A 25 9.15 6.46 6.25
C MET A 25 9.44 7.91 5.88
N TYR A 26 8.52 8.83 6.13
CA TYR A 26 8.72 10.26 5.80
C TYR A 26 9.29 11.07 6.96
N GLY A 27 8.97 10.69 8.21
CA GLY A 27 9.39 11.41 9.41
C GLY A 27 10.74 10.96 9.98
N VAL A 28 11.13 9.69 9.81
CA VAL A 28 12.29 9.10 10.51
C VAL A 28 13.33 8.52 9.56
N ASN A 29 13.01 8.34 8.28
CA ASN A 29 13.98 7.82 7.32
C ASN A 29 15.07 8.86 7.02
N GLN A 30 16.27 8.61 7.56
CA GLN A 30 17.45 9.46 7.42
C GLN A 30 17.76 9.84 5.95
N ALA A 31 17.60 8.90 5.01
CA ALA A 31 17.87 9.15 3.59
C ALA A 31 16.85 10.12 2.95
N GLN A 32 15.60 10.10 3.43
CA GLN A 32 14.56 11.02 2.97
C GLN A 32 14.76 12.41 3.59
N VAL A 33 14.99 12.46 4.90
CA VAL A 33 15.23 13.73 5.64
C VAL A 33 16.42 14.50 5.08
N GLN A 34 17.53 13.82 4.75
CA GLN A 34 18.69 14.48 4.14
C GLN A 34 18.39 15.10 2.77
N ARG A 35 17.53 14.49 1.96
CA ARG A 35 17.13 15.07 0.65
C ARG A 35 16.34 16.37 0.82
N TYR A 36 15.51 16.46 1.87
CA TYR A 36 14.73 17.68 2.14
C TYR A 36 15.60 18.81 2.68
N VAL A 37 16.57 18.49 3.56
CA VAL A 37 17.48 19.48 4.17
C VAL A 37 18.56 19.97 3.20
N ALA A 38 18.90 19.18 2.17
CA ALA A 38 19.83 19.60 1.12
C ALA A 38 19.23 20.66 0.16
N CYS A 39 17.92 20.90 0.17
CA CYS A 39 17.30 21.93 -0.65
C CYS A 39 17.58 23.33 -0.12
N ARG A 40 17.93 24.27 -1.02
CA ARG A 40 18.31 25.65 -0.66
C ARG A 40 17.15 26.51 -0.14
N THR A 41 15.90 26.11 -0.39
CA THR A 41 14.70 26.85 0.01
C THR A 41 13.57 25.91 0.43
N GLU A 42 12.81 26.32 1.45
CA GLU A 42 11.69 25.54 2.00
C GLU A 42 10.59 25.26 0.96
N LYS A 43 10.35 26.20 0.04
CA LYS A 43 9.38 26.04 -1.05
C LYS A 43 9.74 24.89 -1.99
N GLN A 44 11.04 24.73 -2.32
CA GLN A 44 11.50 23.63 -3.16
C GLN A 44 11.45 22.29 -2.43
N ALA A 45 11.78 22.26 -1.13
CA ALA A 45 11.64 21.07 -0.32
C ALA A 45 10.17 20.59 -0.25
N LYS A 46 9.22 21.51 -0.01
CA LYS A 46 7.78 21.21 -0.02
C LYS A 46 7.28 20.71 -1.37
N LEU A 47 7.72 21.32 -2.46
CA LEU A 47 7.34 20.89 -3.81
C LEU A 47 7.90 19.49 -4.13
N ALA A 48 9.16 19.22 -3.80
CA ALA A 48 9.79 17.92 -4.00
C ALA A 48 9.08 16.82 -3.20
N LEU A 49 8.70 17.11 -1.95
CA LEU A 49 7.88 16.23 -1.12
C LEU A 49 6.52 15.92 -1.77
N LEU A 50 5.83 16.94 -2.27
CA LEU A 50 4.50 16.79 -2.86
C LEU A 50 4.56 15.97 -4.16
N ILE A 51 5.55 16.22 -5.01
CA ILE A 51 5.77 15.44 -6.24
C ILE A 51 6.07 13.98 -5.89
N ASN A 52 6.95 13.73 -4.91
CA ASN A 52 7.27 12.38 -4.45
C ASN A 52 6.03 11.66 -3.92
N GLN A 53 5.19 12.35 -3.14
CA GLN A 53 3.96 11.80 -2.59
C GLN A 53 2.95 11.43 -3.68
N VAL A 54 2.78 12.28 -4.69
CA VAL A 54 1.90 12.01 -5.85
C VAL A 54 2.43 10.83 -6.67
N GLY A 55 3.74 10.80 -6.96
CA GLY A 55 4.35 9.70 -7.71
C GLY A 55 4.16 8.35 -7.01
N LEU A 56 4.32 8.32 -5.69
CA LEU A 56 4.13 7.10 -4.92
C LEU A 56 2.66 6.67 -4.84
N PHE A 57 1.73 7.62 -4.70
CA PHE A 57 0.31 7.32 -4.77
C PHE A 57 -0.06 6.65 -6.09
N LEU A 58 0.47 7.16 -7.21
CA LEU A 58 0.26 6.55 -8.52
C LEU A 58 0.82 5.13 -8.60
N ILE A 59 2.04 4.89 -8.13
CA ILE A 59 2.65 3.54 -8.13
C ILE A 59 1.86 2.57 -7.26
N VAL A 60 1.45 2.98 -6.06
CA VAL A 60 0.66 2.14 -5.17
C VAL A 60 -0.71 1.85 -5.77
N SER A 61 -1.36 2.85 -6.38
CA SER A 61 -2.65 2.65 -7.05
C SER A 61 -2.53 1.70 -8.25
N SER A 62 -1.46 1.78 -9.04
CA SER A 62 -1.26 0.89 -10.18
C SER A 62 -0.99 -0.54 -9.71
N ALA A 63 -0.16 -0.71 -8.68
CA ALA A 63 0.06 -2.02 -8.06
C ALA A 63 -1.23 -2.61 -7.48
N ALA A 64 -2.06 -1.80 -6.81
CA ALA A 64 -3.36 -2.22 -6.30
C ALA A 64 -4.32 -2.60 -7.43
N CYS A 65 -4.40 -1.80 -8.50
CA CYS A 65 -5.18 -2.13 -9.69
C CYS A 65 -4.71 -3.44 -10.32
N CYS A 66 -3.40 -3.65 -10.49
CA CYS A 66 -2.85 -4.91 -10.99
C CYS A 66 -3.23 -6.10 -10.08
N GLY A 67 -3.19 -5.92 -8.76
CA GLY A 67 -3.63 -6.92 -7.80
C GLY A 67 -5.12 -7.25 -7.91
N ILE A 68 -5.97 -6.24 -8.10
CA ILE A 68 -7.42 -6.41 -8.31
C ILE A 68 -7.68 -7.10 -9.65
N VAL A 69 -7.01 -6.70 -10.72
CA VAL A 69 -7.14 -7.33 -12.05
C VAL A 69 -6.70 -8.79 -12.00
N MET A 70 -5.58 -9.10 -11.34
CA MET A 70 -5.17 -10.48 -11.08
C MET A 70 -6.23 -11.22 -10.28
N PHE A 71 -6.74 -10.63 -9.19
CA PHE A 71 -7.79 -11.24 -8.38
C PHE A 71 -9.01 -11.59 -9.23
N VAL A 72 -9.54 -10.65 -10.02
CA VAL A 72 -10.70 -10.85 -10.90
C VAL A 72 -10.41 -11.94 -11.95
N PHE A 73 -9.24 -11.87 -12.61
CA PHE A 73 -8.84 -12.82 -13.65
C PHE A 73 -8.68 -14.25 -13.10
N TYR A 74 -8.13 -14.40 -11.90
CA TYR A 74 -7.98 -15.70 -11.24
C TYR A 74 -9.23 -16.15 -10.48
N THR A 75 -10.17 -15.27 -10.14
CA THR A 75 -11.50 -15.70 -9.65
C THR A 75 -12.34 -16.33 -10.76
N ASP A 76 -12.24 -15.85 -12.01
CA ASP A 76 -12.89 -16.52 -13.15
C ASP A 76 -12.12 -17.78 -13.60
N CYS A 77 -10.80 -17.81 -13.40
CA CYS A 77 -9.96 -19.01 -13.51
C CYS A 77 -9.86 -19.76 -12.18
N ASP A 78 -10.99 -20.06 -11.54
CA ASP A 78 -11.04 -20.85 -10.31
C ASP A 78 -10.52 -22.28 -10.59
N PRO A 79 -9.30 -22.66 -10.14
CA PRO A 79 -8.80 -24.02 -10.31
C PRO A 79 -9.61 -25.04 -9.49
N LEU A 80 -10.50 -24.56 -8.62
CA LEU A 80 -11.48 -25.33 -7.85
C LEU A 80 -12.61 -25.89 -8.74
N LEU A 81 -13.09 -25.15 -9.74
CA LEU A 81 -14.12 -25.63 -10.67
C LEU A 81 -13.54 -26.52 -11.79
N LEU A 82 -12.25 -26.35 -12.09
CA LEU A 82 -11.52 -27.14 -13.10
C LEU A 82 -11.02 -28.50 -12.60
N GLY A 83 -11.31 -28.90 -11.35
CA GLY A 83 -11.00 -30.22 -10.81
C GLY A 83 -9.50 -30.56 -10.74
N ARG A 84 -8.63 -29.55 -10.77
CA ARG A 84 -7.16 -29.74 -10.84
C ARG A 84 -6.47 -29.79 -9.48
N ILE A 85 -7.19 -29.55 -8.37
CA ILE A 85 -6.61 -29.57 -7.03
C ILE A 85 -7.57 -30.32 -6.09
N SER A 86 -7.12 -31.45 -5.53
CA SER A 86 -7.92 -32.38 -4.71
C SER A 86 -7.70 -32.24 -3.20
N ALA A 87 -6.95 -31.24 -2.73
CA ALA A 87 -6.78 -31.00 -1.30
C ALA A 87 -6.53 -29.51 -1.04
N PRO A 88 -7.25 -28.90 -0.09
CA PRO A 88 -6.79 -27.67 0.53
C PRO A 88 -5.58 -28.02 1.40
N ASP A 89 -4.41 -27.55 1.03
CA ASP A 89 -3.21 -27.63 1.85
C ASP A 89 -3.42 -26.81 3.14
N GLN A 90 -3.28 -27.53 4.27
CA GLN A 90 -3.36 -27.02 5.65
C GLN A 90 -2.27 -26.00 5.99
#